data_AF-A0A1Q6E7M1-F1
#
_entry.id   AF-A0A1Q6E7M1-F1
#
_cell.length_a   1.000
_cell.length_b   1.000
_cell.length_c   1.000
_cell.angle_alpha   90.00
_cell.angle_beta   90.00
_cell.angle_gamma   90.00
#
_symmetry.space_group_name_H-M   'P 1'
#
loop_
_entity.id
_entity.type
_entity.pdbx_description
1 polymer ?
#
loop_
_entity_poly.entity_id
_entity_poly.type
_entity_poly.pdbx_seq_one_letter_code
_entity_poly.pdbx_strand_id
1 'polypeptide(L)'
;MEDYRKLTADERSRLQAQGCTAEDWDSIDVTTDFTPDTVRGCGFRGTVRIGTGVRLRNVGRLSGCDIGAGATVEDTSAVEATGRSSFGSASQLAYIIAMYRHRPATVERLLGMAEREFTLPAAASLCTVGPGARISSCGILRNVAIGPDAVVEGASFLSNGTVASHPGQRTYIGPGVKMRDFIVCGNSIIDNGTVAERCFFGNATRASALTATDSLFFAGSHCDNGEACSVLAGPYTISHHKSTLLIAGMFSFFNAGSGTNQSNHLLKSGPVHQGIHQRGCKYGSDAYMMLPALDGAFTTVIGRHKSHPDTECFPFSLLIEQEGYSWLLPGSNLATAGAARDLAKWPQRDRRDRYAGDLINFEECNPYIAERITAAIAACEELLGRETGDVCTYRRLRIRTGMLRRGLRLYRLAQEKYLGAMLAAGKEPDADGTGRWADAGGMYIPLRVMEGILDRIDSEELASTAEVCGALKKAHERYGEYAAGWALHRLEELLGHRPTAVDIEAAIEAGTAAAAKLAAMAADDMRSEQEASMAIGYGIDAPDDEGRMADFRTVRGIR
;
A
#
# COMPACT_ATOMS: atom_id res chain seq x y z
N MET A 1 25.58 -3.93 -24.90
CA MET A 1 26.54 -4.25 -23.82
C MET A 1 27.73 -3.37 -24.10
N GLU A 2 28.16 -2.55 -23.16
CA GLU A 2 29.32 -1.67 -23.38
C GLU A 2 30.60 -2.51 -23.42
N ASP A 3 31.48 -2.22 -24.38
CA ASP A 3 32.79 -2.86 -24.45
C ASP A 3 33.73 -2.19 -23.45
N TYR A 4 34.19 -2.99 -22.49
CA TYR A 4 35.10 -2.57 -21.44
C TYR A 4 36.54 -2.93 -21.80
N ARG A 5 37.47 -2.02 -21.49
CA ARG A 5 38.91 -2.18 -21.63
C ARG A 5 39.65 -1.73 -20.38
N LYS A 6 40.92 -2.11 -20.26
CA LYS A 6 41.81 -1.58 -19.23
C LYS A 6 42.17 -0.12 -19.51
N LEU A 7 42.50 0.60 -18.44
CA LEU A 7 43.06 1.95 -18.51
C LEU A 7 44.42 1.95 -19.23
N THR A 8 44.63 2.93 -20.10
CA THR A 8 45.95 3.22 -20.71
C THR A 8 46.89 3.88 -19.69
N ALA A 9 48.19 3.91 -19.99
CA ALA A 9 49.18 4.54 -19.11
C ALA A 9 48.94 6.06 -18.92
N ASP A 10 48.50 6.75 -19.97
CA ASP A 10 48.19 8.18 -19.94
C ASP A 10 46.94 8.45 -19.07
N GLU A 11 45.91 7.61 -19.20
CA GLU A 11 44.71 7.70 -18.37
C GLU A 11 45.03 7.48 -16.88
N ARG A 12 45.84 6.48 -16.55
CA ARG A 12 46.30 6.23 -15.17
C ARG A 12 47.04 7.45 -14.60
N SER A 13 47.99 7.99 -15.36
CA SER A 13 48.77 9.17 -14.96
C SER A 13 47.87 10.38 -14.75
N ARG A 14 46.87 10.58 -15.61
CA ARG A 14 45.89 11.65 -15.48
C ARG A 14 45.03 11.48 -14.23
N LEU A 15 44.52 10.28 -13.95
CA LEU A 15 43.73 10.00 -12.75
C LEU A 15 44.54 10.26 -11.46
N GLN A 16 45.80 9.82 -11.41
CA GLN A 16 46.69 10.10 -10.28
C GLN A 16 46.91 11.61 -10.07
N ALA A 17 47.15 12.38 -11.14
CA ALA A 17 47.30 13.84 -11.07
C ALA A 17 46.02 14.55 -10.58
N GLN A 18 44.86 13.92 -10.77
CA GLN A 18 43.56 14.41 -10.30
C GLN A 18 43.25 13.97 -8.86
N GLY A 19 44.24 13.41 -8.15
CA GLY A 19 44.11 12.99 -6.75
C GLY A 19 43.40 11.64 -6.58
N CYS A 20 43.27 10.83 -7.64
CA CYS A 20 42.72 9.50 -7.53
C CYS A 20 43.78 8.49 -7.07
N THR A 21 43.33 7.47 -6.34
CA THR A 21 44.18 6.36 -5.86
C THR A 21 43.53 5.03 -6.22
N ALA A 22 44.32 3.98 -6.43
CA ALA A 22 43.81 2.63 -6.66
C ALA A 22 44.66 1.62 -5.89
N GLU A 23 44.02 0.58 -5.35
CA GLU A 23 44.72 -0.60 -4.80
C GLU A 23 45.46 -1.37 -5.91
N ASP A 24 44.79 -1.53 -7.04
CA ASP A 24 45.33 -2.09 -8.28
C ASP A 24 44.69 -1.33 -9.46
N TRP A 25 45.50 -0.76 -10.36
CA TRP A 25 44.97 -0.06 -11.54
C TRP A 25 44.49 -1.04 -12.63
N ASP A 26 44.96 -2.29 -12.60
CA ASP A 26 44.54 -3.33 -13.53
C ASP A 26 43.16 -3.90 -13.17
N SER A 27 42.64 -3.61 -11.97
CA SER A 27 41.27 -3.98 -11.58
C SER A 27 40.20 -2.97 -12.03
N ILE A 28 40.60 -1.88 -12.70
CA ILE A 28 39.69 -0.85 -13.22
C ILE A 28 39.45 -1.06 -14.71
N ASP A 29 38.18 -1.22 -15.07
CA ASP A 29 37.72 -1.33 -16.44
C ASP A 29 36.93 -0.07 -16.83
N VAL A 30 37.16 0.43 -18.05
CA VAL A 30 36.50 1.63 -18.57
C VAL A 30 35.98 1.38 -19.98
N THR A 31 34.96 2.13 -20.40
CA THR A 31 34.48 2.07 -21.79
C THR A 31 35.50 2.62 -22.78
N THR A 32 35.34 2.26 -24.06
CA THR A 32 36.25 2.70 -25.13
C THR A 32 36.38 4.24 -25.22
N ASP A 33 35.29 4.97 -24.99
CA ASP A 33 35.17 6.43 -25.04
C ASP A 33 35.33 7.12 -23.67
N PHE A 34 35.92 6.42 -22.69
CA PHE A 34 36.20 6.95 -21.37
C PHE A 34 37.03 8.24 -21.42
N THR A 35 36.64 9.22 -20.61
CA THR A 35 37.35 10.50 -20.48
C THR A 35 37.80 10.68 -19.02
N PRO A 36 39.11 10.65 -18.72
CA PRO A 36 39.58 10.73 -17.33
C PRO A 36 39.28 12.06 -16.63
N ASP A 37 39.03 13.15 -17.36
CA ASP A 37 38.76 14.49 -16.81
C ASP A 37 37.46 14.59 -15.98
N THR A 38 36.57 13.61 -16.11
CA THR A 38 35.32 13.55 -15.35
C THR A 38 35.49 12.87 -13.98
N VAL A 39 36.69 12.38 -13.66
CA VAL A 39 36.99 11.60 -12.46
C VAL A 39 38.07 12.30 -11.62
N ARG A 40 37.75 12.72 -10.39
CA ARG A 40 38.66 13.48 -9.51
C ARG A 40 38.55 13.07 -8.06
N GLY A 41 39.68 12.96 -7.35
CA GLY A 41 39.71 12.74 -5.90
C GLY A 41 38.99 11.46 -5.46
N CYS A 42 39.14 10.36 -6.22
CA CYS A 42 38.43 9.10 -5.96
C CYS A 42 39.40 7.98 -5.54
N GLY A 43 39.01 7.15 -4.57
CA GLY A 43 39.77 5.95 -4.18
C GLY A 43 39.13 4.67 -4.74
N PHE A 44 39.87 3.89 -5.54
CA PHE A 44 39.39 2.65 -6.16
C PHE A 44 39.94 1.41 -5.43
N ARG A 45 39.08 0.41 -5.19
CA ARG A 45 39.44 -0.89 -4.58
C ARG A 45 38.70 -2.04 -5.24
N GLY A 46 39.34 -3.19 -5.36
CA GLY A 46 38.78 -4.33 -6.09
C GLY A 46 38.37 -3.97 -7.53
N THR A 47 37.42 -4.72 -8.10
CA THR A 47 36.98 -4.49 -9.49
C THR A 47 36.05 -3.28 -9.58
N VAL A 48 36.37 -2.32 -10.44
CA VAL A 48 35.52 -1.15 -10.70
C VAL A 48 35.33 -0.98 -12.20
N ARG A 49 34.07 -0.87 -12.65
CA ARG A 49 33.71 -0.62 -14.04
C ARG A 49 33.10 0.78 -14.18
N ILE A 50 33.59 1.55 -15.14
CA ILE A 50 33.17 2.94 -15.37
C ILE A 50 32.63 3.08 -16.80
N GLY A 51 31.33 3.34 -16.89
CA GLY A 51 30.60 3.59 -18.13
C GLY A 51 30.93 4.93 -18.80
N THR A 52 30.45 5.10 -20.03
CA THR A 52 30.60 6.32 -20.81
C THR A 52 30.02 7.54 -20.09
N GLY A 53 30.76 8.66 -20.07
CA GLY A 53 30.24 9.94 -19.56
C GLY A 53 29.95 9.97 -18.05
N VAL A 54 30.42 8.98 -17.30
CA VAL A 54 30.32 8.96 -15.84
C VAL A 54 31.12 10.11 -15.23
N ARG A 55 30.58 10.70 -14.15
CA ARG A 55 31.25 11.74 -13.37
C ARG A 55 31.46 11.27 -11.93
N LEU A 56 32.72 11.24 -11.48
CA LEU A 56 33.10 10.84 -10.13
C LEU A 56 33.89 11.96 -9.47
N ARG A 57 33.45 12.47 -8.33
CA ARG A 57 34.18 13.53 -7.60
C ARG A 57 34.17 13.29 -6.10
N ASN A 58 35.34 13.41 -5.48
CA ASN A 58 35.50 13.36 -4.03
C ASN A 58 34.84 12.10 -3.41
N VAL A 59 35.03 10.95 -4.03
CA VAL A 59 34.49 9.68 -3.54
C VAL A 59 35.58 8.98 -2.74
N GLY A 60 35.40 8.93 -1.40
CA GLY A 60 36.42 8.40 -0.50
C GLY A 60 36.82 6.95 -0.85
N ARG A 61 35.83 6.14 -1.26
CA ARG A 61 36.07 4.78 -1.73
C ARG A 61 34.98 4.27 -2.69
N LEU A 62 35.40 3.71 -3.81
CA LEU A 62 34.62 2.93 -4.76
C LEU A 62 35.19 1.51 -4.74
N SER A 63 34.40 0.53 -4.31
CA SER A 63 34.86 -0.84 -4.15
C SER A 63 33.90 -1.85 -4.74
N GLY A 64 34.34 -2.63 -5.73
CA GLY A 64 33.48 -3.65 -6.32
C GLY A 64 32.22 -3.03 -6.92
N CYS A 65 32.31 -2.15 -7.91
CA CYS A 65 31.14 -1.46 -8.46
C CYS A 65 31.10 -1.42 -9.99
N ASP A 66 29.90 -1.43 -10.54
CA ASP A 66 29.61 -1.24 -11.96
C ASP A 66 28.77 0.02 -12.12
N ILE A 67 29.37 1.07 -12.70
CA ILE A 67 28.79 2.41 -12.79
C ILE A 67 28.39 2.67 -14.24
N GLY A 68 27.08 2.65 -14.50
CA GLY A 68 26.51 2.80 -15.83
C GLY A 68 26.64 4.21 -16.42
N ALA A 69 26.47 4.29 -17.74
CA ALA A 69 26.68 5.52 -18.50
C ALA A 69 25.95 6.75 -17.95
N GLY A 70 26.64 7.89 -17.94
CA GLY A 70 26.11 9.19 -17.51
C GLY A 70 25.77 9.28 -16.01
N ALA A 71 26.06 8.25 -15.22
CA ALA A 71 25.87 8.31 -13.78
C ALA A 71 26.82 9.33 -13.12
N THR A 72 26.38 9.93 -12.03
CA THR A 72 27.15 10.90 -11.25
C THR A 72 27.25 10.45 -9.81
N VAL A 73 28.47 10.40 -9.27
CA VAL A 73 28.75 10.12 -7.85
C VAL A 73 29.66 11.21 -7.31
N GLU A 74 29.14 12.03 -6.41
CA GLU A 74 29.86 13.18 -5.86
C GLU A 74 29.78 13.22 -4.33
N ASP A 75 30.86 13.66 -3.67
CA ASP A 75 30.94 13.94 -2.24
C ASP A 75 30.38 12.80 -1.36
N THR A 76 30.84 11.58 -1.64
CA THR A 76 30.32 10.35 -1.04
C THR A 76 31.43 9.59 -0.30
N SER A 77 31.16 9.16 0.93
CA SER A 77 32.20 8.52 1.75
C SER A 77 32.61 7.16 1.17
N ALA A 78 31.64 6.31 0.85
CA ALA A 78 31.90 5.00 0.25
C ALA A 78 30.73 4.45 -0.56
N VAL A 79 31.02 3.84 -1.71
CA VAL A 79 30.12 2.94 -2.45
C VAL A 79 30.83 1.60 -2.59
N GLU A 80 30.33 0.57 -1.90
CA GLU A 80 31.03 -0.71 -1.75
C GLU A 80 30.12 -1.90 -2.01
N ALA A 81 30.62 -2.93 -2.69
CA ALA A 81 30.03 -4.27 -2.69
C ALA A 81 30.75 -5.22 -1.74
N THR A 82 29.93 -5.98 -1.03
CA THR A 82 30.23 -7.08 -0.11
C THR A 82 29.16 -8.19 -0.21
N GLY A 83 28.15 -8.06 -1.10
CA GLY A 83 26.98 -8.94 -1.22
C GLY A 83 25.86 -8.38 -2.12
N ARG A 84 24.77 -9.15 -2.30
CA ARG A 84 23.75 -8.97 -3.38
C ARG A 84 22.51 -8.17 -2.97
N SER A 85 21.75 -7.71 -3.97
CA SER A 85 20.34 -7.27 -3.83
C SER A 85 19.58 -7.45 -5.17
N SER A 86 18.36 -8.00 -5.16
CA SER A 86 17.42 -7.92 -6.29
C SER A 86 15.93 -8.11 -5.94
N PHE A 87 15.12 -7.30 -6.64
CA PHE A 87 13.73 -7.35 -7.14
C PHE A 87 12.49 -7.81 -6.32
N GLY A 88 11.63 -6.81 -6.02
CA GLY A 88 10.17 -6.70 -6.28
C GLY A 88 9.21 -7.88 -6.07
N SER A 89 8.42 -7.85 -4.99
CA SER A 89 7.23 -8.70 -4.79
C SER A 89 5.94 -7.92 -5.02
N ALA A 90 4.94 -8.56 -5.63
CA ALA A 90 3.57 -8.04 -5.64
C ALA A 90 2.92 -8.17 -4.25
N SER A 91 2.04 -7.23 -3.90
CA SER A 91 1.18 -7.27 -2.70
C SER A 91 0.40 -8.57 -2.55
N GLN A 92 -0.01 -9.19 -3.66
CA GLN A 92 -0.72 -10.46 -3.68
C GLN A 92 0.14 -11.60 -3.11
N LEU A 93 1.43 -11.67 -3.47
CA LEU A 93 2.34 -12.71 -2.95
C LEU A 93 2.55 -12.54 -1.44
N ALA A 94 2.78 -11.31 -0.99
CA ALA A 94 2.92 -11.00 0.43
C ALA A 94 1.64 -11.32 1.22
N TYR A 95 0.47 -11.00 0.64
CA TYR A 95 -0.82 -11.37 1.21
C TYR A 95 -0.96 -12.89 1.32
N ILE A 96 -0.59 -13.65 0.29
CA ILE A 96 -0.65 -15.11 0.31
C ILE A 96 0.26 -15.67 1.41
N ILE A 97 1.53 -15.26 1.44
CA ILE A 97 2.50 -15.70 2.45
C ILE A 97 2.02 -15.38 3.88
N ALA A 98 1.47 -14.18 4.09
CA ALA A 98 1.07 -13.72 5.41
C ALA A 98 -0.28 -14.29 5.89
N MET A 99 -1.24 -14.48 4.98
CA MET A 99 -2.63 -14.84 5.34
C MET A 99 -2.96 -16.32 5.12
N TYR A 100 -2.22 -17.04 4.27
CA TYR A 100 -2.42 -18.46 4.00
C TYR A 100 -1.42 -19.35 4.74
N ARG A 101 -0.98 -18.95 5.94
CA ARG A 101 -0.08 -19.75 6.80
C ARG A 101 -0.62 -21.13 7.19
N HIS A 102 -1.93 -21.36 7.00
CA HIS A 102 -2.57 -22.67 7.15
C HIS A 102 -2.27 -23.63 5.97
N ARG A 103 -1.66 -23.13 4.88
CA ARG A 103 -1.15 -23.90 3.73
C ARG A 103 0.39 -23.86 3.71
N PRO A 104 1.07 -24.62 4.57
CA PRO A 104 2.53 -24.51 4.74
C PRO A 104 3.30 -24.84 3.45
N ALA A 105 2.85 -25.81 2.66
CA ALA A 105 3.49 -26.17 1.39
C ALA A 105 3.50 -25.00 0.39
N THR A 106 2.38 -24.29 0.26
CA THR A 106 2.27 -23.10 -0.58
C THR A 106 3.26 -22.02 -0.14
N VAL A 107 3.29 -21.74 1.17
CA VAL A 107 4.16 -20.70 1.74
C VAL A 107 5.64 -21.06 1.56
N GLU A 108 6.03 -22.28 1.89
CA GLU A 108 7.40 -22.78 1.73
C GLU A 108 7.86 -22.67 0.27
N ARG A 109 7.01 -23.04 -0.68
CA ARG A 109 7.32 -22.94 -2.11
C ARG A 109 7.48 -21.52 -2.59
N LEU A 110 6.59 -20.62 -2.18
CA LEU A 110 6.71 -19.19 -2.52
C LEU A 110 7.99 -18.58 -1.96
N LEU A 111 8.34 -18.89 -0.70
CA LEU A 111 9.60 -18.46 -0.10
C LEU A 111 10.81 -19.04 -0.84
N GLY A 112 10.76 -20.32 -1.21
CA GLY A 112 11.80 -20.96 -2.01
C GLY A 112 11.94 -20.37 -3.42
N MET A 113 10.83 -19.96 -4.06
CA MET A 113 10.87 -19.23 -5.34
C MET A 113 11.56 -17.88 -5.18
N ALA A 114 11.18 -17.10 -4.16
CA ALA A 114 11.80 -15.81 -3.86
C ALA A 114 13.30 -15.95 -3.53
N GLU A 115 13.69 -16.98 -2.77
CA GLU A 115 15.09 -17.26 -2.47
C GLU A 115 15.89 -17.64 -3.72
N ARG A 116 15.32 -18.44 -4.64
CA ARG A 116 15.95 -18.77 -5.93
C ARG A 116 16.16 -17.53 -6.80
N GLU A 117 15.18 -16.62 -6.82
CA GLU A 117 15.27 -15.35 -7.55
C GLU A 117 16.25 -14.37 -6.90
N PHE A 118 16.41 -14.40 -5.57
CA PHE A 118 17.45 -13.65 -4.86
C PHE A 118 18.86 -14.24 -5.09
N THR A 119 18.96 -15.55 -5.29
CA THR A 119 20.21 -16.27 -5.51
C THR A 119 20.63 -16.37 -6.99
N LEU A 120 19.85 -15.82 -7.93
CA LEU A 120 20.19 -15.71 -9.36
C LEU A 120 20.13 -14.23 -9.81
N PRO A 121 21.24 -13.57 -10.20
CA PRO A 121 22.55 -14.08 -10.59
C PRO A 121 23.62 -13.93 -9.51
N ALA A 122 24.32 -15.04 -9.26
CA ALA A 122 25.60 -15.12 -8.56
C ALA A 122 26.77 -14.40 -9.24
N ALA A 123 26.50 -13.61 -10.28
CA ALA A 123 27.50 -12.99 -11.14
C ALA A 123 27.76 -11.51 -10.82
N ALA A 124 26.90 -10.82 -10.07
CA ALA A 124 27.17 -9.44 -9.65
C ALA A 124 27.88 -9.45 -8.30
N SER A 125 29.20 -9.66 -8.30
CA SER A 125 30.09 -9.30 -7.19
C SER A 125 30.19 -7.78 -7.00
N LEU A 126 29.50 -7.00 -7.84
CA LEU A 126 29.58 -5.56 -7.95
C LEU A 126 28.28 -4.87 -7.51
N CYS A 127 28.43 -3.74 -6.83
CA CYS A 127 27.41 -2.75 -6.54
C CYS A 127 27.04 -2.08 -7.86
N THR A 128 25.76 -2.05 -8.23
CA THR A 128 25.34 -1.48 -9.50
C THR A 128 24.83 -0.05 -9.30
N VAL A 129 25.33 0.88 -10.11
CA VAL A 129 24.80 2.24 -10.24
C VAL A 129 24.29 2.38 -11.66
N GLY A 130 22.97 2.41 -11.84
CA GLY A 130 22.34 2.41 -13.15
C GLY A 130 22.65 3.68 -13.97
N PRO A 131 22.47 3.64 -15.30
CA PRO A 131 22.69 4.79 -16.16
C PRO A 131 21.90 6.03 -15.71
N GLY A 132 22.53 7.21 -15.76
CA GLY A 132 21.93 8.48 -15.38
C GLY A 132 21.62 8.66 -13.88
N ALA A 133 21.91 7.66 -13.04
CA ALA A 133 21.69 7.76 -11.60
C ALA A 133 22.59 8.86 -10.97
N ARG A 134 22.09 9.47 -9.90
CA ARG A 134 22.77 10.56 -9.19
C ARG A 134 22.91 10.21 -7.72
N ILE A 135 24.15 10.16 -7.26
CA ILE A 135 24.51 9.96 -5.86
C ILE A 135 25.30 11.18 -5.41
N SER A 136 24.82 11.89 -4.40
CA SER A 136 25.46 13.11 -3.92
C SER A 136 25.41 13.24 -2.40
N SER A 137 26.49 13.76 -1.81
CA SER A 137 26.54 14.10 -0.38
C SER A 137 26.18 12.94 0.55
N CYS A 138 26.57 11.72 0.18
CA CYS A 138 26.18 10.51 0.89
C CYS A 138 27.24 10.01 1.87
N GLY A 139 26.79 9.34 2.94
CA GLY A 139 27.65 8.60 3.83
C GLY A 139 28.12 7.28 3.19
N ILE A 140 27.64 6.16 3.74
CA ILE A 140 28.04 4.82 3.30
C ILE A 140 26.91 4.16 2.53
N LEU A 141 27.19 3.72 1.31
CA LEU A 141 26.33 2.88 0.47
C LEU A 141 27.02 1.53 0.31
N ARG A 142 26.47 0.48 0.94
CA ARG A 142 27.05 -0.87 0.95
C ARG A 142 26.06 -1.90 0.41
N ASN A 143 26.42 -2.65 -0.63
CA ASN A 143 25.54 -3.67 -1.24
C ASN A 143 24.20 -3.07 -1.67
N VAL A 144 24.25 -1.92 -2.35
CA VAL A 144 23.03 -1.23 -2.79
C VAL A 144 22.97 -1.25 -4.31
N ALA A 145 21.97 -1.93 -4.88
CA ALA A 145 21.68 -1.77 -6.31
C ALA A 145 20.87 -0.49 -6.53
N ILE A 146 21.38 0.41 -7.37
CA ILE A 146 20.75 1.68 -7.70
C ILE A 146 20.31 1.62 -9.16
N GLY A 147 19.02 1.77 -9.40
CA GLY A 147 18.42 1.71 -10.73
C GLY A 147 18.70 2.96 -11.58
N PRO A 148 18.42 2.89 -12.89
CA PRO A 148 18.57 4.03 -13.80
C PRO A 148 17.82 5.29 -13.34
N ASP A 149 18.44 6.46 -13.53
CA ASP A 149 17.90 7.78 -13.17
C ASP A 149 17.48 7.97 -11.69
N ALA A 150 17.80 7.03 -10.81
CA ALA A 150 17.56 7.15 -9.38
C ALA A 150 18.36 8.32 -8.80
N VAL A 151 17.82 8.96 -7.76
CA VAL A 151 18.49 10.03 -7.04
C VAL A 151 18.64 9.64 -5.58
N VAL A 152 19.88 9.58 -5.11
CA VAL A 152 20.25 9.33 -3.71
C VAL A 152 21.08 10.51 -3.23
N GLU A 153 20.48 11.35 -2.40
CA GLU A 153 21.06 12.63 -1.97
C GLU A 153 21.03 12.73 -0.45
N GLY A 154 22.19 12.96 0.17
CA GLY A 154 22.25 13.20 1.62
C GLY A 154 21.96 11.97 2.48
N ALA A 155 21.85 10.78 1.88
CA ALA A 155 21.61 9.54 2.62
C ALA A 155 22.79 9.26 3.55
N SER A 156 22.50 9.00 4.84
CA SER A 156 23.55 8.80 5.85
C SER A 156 24.12 7.38 5.79
N PHE A 157 23.27 6.38 5.61
CA PHE A 157 23.68 4.98 5.58
C PHE A 157 22.66 4.14 4.80
N LEU A 158 23.09 3.44 3.77
CA LEU A 158 22.28 2.45 3.05
C LEU A 158 23.07 1.14 2.99
N SER A 159 22.48 0.04 3.46
CA SER A 159 23.12 -1.26 3.45
C SER A 159 22.19 -2.37 2.99
N ASN A 160 22.67 -3.26 2.12
CA ASN A 160 21.97 -4.45 1.67
C ASN A 160 20.56 -4.14 1.15
N GLY A 161 20.47 -3.47 0.00
CA GLY A 161 19.16 -3.08 -0.50
C GLY A 161 19.12 -2.69 -1.97
N THR A 162 17.91 -2.40 -2.45
CA THR A 162 17.68 -2.00 -3.84
C THR A 162 16.90 -0.70 -3.89
N VAL A 163 17.35 0.24 -4.70
CA VAL A 163 16.63 1.45 -5.10
C VAL A 163 16.27 1.29 -6.58
N ALA A 164 15.14 0.65 -6.86
CA ALA A 164 14.66 0.47 -8.22
C ALA A 164 14.13 1.80 -8.78
N SER A 165 14.46 2.09 -10.02
CA SER A 165 14.08 3.31 -10.72
C SER A 165 14.11 3.05 -12.22
N HIS A 166 13.33 3.81 -12.99
CA HIS A 166 13.23 3.66 -14.44
C HIS A 166 13.29 5.02 -15.14
N PRO A 167 13.73 5.08 -16.41
CA PRO A 167 13.76 6.34 -17.15
C PRO A 167 12.40 7.04 -17.18
N GLY A 168 12.39 8.32 -16.82
CA GLY A 168 11.18 9.15 -16.72
C GLY A 168 10.36 8.97 -15.42
N GLN A 169 10.71 8.01 -14.56
CA GLN A 169 10.01 7.69 -13.31
C GLN A 169 11.03 7.47 -12.19
N ARG A 170 11.43 8.58 -11.58
CA ARG A 170 12.57 8.62 -10.65
C ARG A 170 12.16 8.20 -9.25
N THR A 171 12.98 7.34 -8.66
CA THR A 171 12.95 7.07 -7.22
C THR A 171 13.93 8.00 -6.51
N TYR A 172 13.50 8.56 -5.38
CA TYR A 172 14.27 9.51 -4.58
C TYR A 172 14.53 8.99 -3.18
N ILE A 173 15.80 8.95 -2.78
CA ILE A 173 16.23 8.76 -1.40
C ILE A 173 16.88 10.08 -0.93
N GLY A 174 16.29 10.70 0.07
CA GLY A 174 16.66 12.04 0.52
C GLY A 174 17.56 12.11 1.76
N PRO A 175 17.77 13.34 2.28
CA PRO A 175 18.73 13.59 3.34
C PRO A 175 18.41 12.86 4.65
N GLY A 176 19.48 12.43 5.32
CA GLY A 176 19.43 11.83 6.66
C GLY A 176 18.93 10.38 6.69
N VAL A 177 18.48 9.82 5.56
CA VAL A 177 17.91 8.47 5.51
C VAL A 177 18.94 7.42 5.92
N LYS A 178 18.49 6.45 6.72
CA LYS A 178 19.27 5.31 7.22
C LYS A 178 18.50 4.02 7.00
N MET A 179 18.96 3.15 6.11
CA MET A 179 18.27 1.89 5.84
C MET A 179 19.19 0.68 5.79
N ARG A 180 18.68 -0.45 6.27
CA ARG A 180 19.32 -1.78 6.16
C ARG A 180 18.31 -2.81 5.69
N ASP A 181 18.70 -3.73 4.82
CA ASP A 181 17.85 -4.84 4.36
C ASP A 181 16.54 -4.30 3.75
N PHE A 182 16.66 -3.55 2.66
CA PHE A 182 15.52 -2.79 2.13
C PHE A 182 15.32 -2.96 0.62
N ILE A 183 14.08 -2.81 0.17
CA ILE A 183 13.75 -2.68 -1.25
C ILE A 183 12.86 -1.45 -1.42
N VAL A 184 13.24 -0.55 -2.32
CA VAL A 184 12.43 0.60 -2.74
C VAL A 184 12.13 0.45 -4.22
N CYS A 185 10.85 0.36 -4.57
CA CYS A 185 10.35 0.26 -5.93
C CYS A 185 10.24 1.64 -6.61
N GLY A 186 10.02 1.61 -7.93
CA GLY A 186 9.91 2.78 -8.79
C GLY A 186 8.95 3.87 -8.29
N ASN A 187 9.26 5.10 -8.67
CA ASN A 187 8.48 6.31 -8.38
C ASN A 187 8.27 6.60 -6.87
N SER A 188 9.08 6.01 -6.00
CA SER A 188 8.96 6.19 -4.55
C SER A 188 9.83 7.32 -4.03
N ILE A 189 9.43 7.91 -2.90
CA ILE A 189 10.13 9.03 -2.25
C ILE A 189 10.33 8.66 -0.79
N ILE A 190 11.58 8.45 -0.38
CA ILE A 190 11.95 8.13 1.01
C ILE A 190 12.91 9.23 1.49
N ASP A 191 12.51 10.05 2.45
CA ASP A 191 13.27 11.23 2.83
C ASP A 191 13.21 11.58 4.33
N ASN A 192 13.73 12.78 4.65
CA ASN A 192 13.61 13.46 5.94
C ASN A 192 14.03 12.59 7.13
N GLY A 193 15.18 11.91 7.02
CA GLY A 193 15.71 11.12 8.11
C GLY A 193 14.98 9.80 8.38
N THR A 194 14.20 9.28 7.43
CA THR A 194 13.55 7.96 7.57
C THR A 194 14.57 6.87 7.95
N VAL A 195 14.23 6.08 8.97
CA VAL A 195 15.03 4.95 9.46
C VAL A 195 14.26 3.66 9.22
N ALA A 196 14.81 2.74 8.42
CA ALA A 196 14.12 1.49 8.10
C ALA A 196 15.04 0.26 8.14
N GLU A 197 14.55 -0.86 8.68
CA GLU A 197 15.25 -2.15 8.66
C GLU A 197 14.32 -3.29 8.22
N ARG A 198 14.76 -4.18 7.32
CA ARG A 198 13.93 -5.29 6.79
C ARG A 198 12.60 -4.80 6.23
N CYS A 199 12.66 -3.81 5.34
CA CYS A 199 11.48 -3.11 4.83
C CYS A 199 11.35 -3.15 3.31
N PHE A 200 10.11 -3.28 2.83
CA PHE A 200 9.76 -3.16 1.42
C PHE A 200 8.90 -1.92 1.20
N PHE A 201 9.27 -1.08 0.24
CA PHE A 201 8.52 0.08 -0.21
C PHE A 201 8.14 -0.13 -1.68
N GLY A 202 6.85 -0.40 -1.93
CA GLY A 202 6.26 -0.68 -3.22
C GLY A 202 6.15 0.57 -4.08
N ASN A 203 5.62 0.42 -5.29
CA ASN A 203 5.64 1.49 -6.29
C ASN A 203 4.89 2.75 -5.81
N ALA A 204 5.44 3.94 -6.10
CA ALA A 204 4.85 5.22 -5.69
C ALA A 204 4.62 5.36 -4.17
N THR A 205 5.44 4.71 -3.35
CA THR A 205 5.38 4.84 -1.88
C THR A 205 6.06 6.13 -1.44
N ARG A 206 5.52 6.75 -0.39
CA ARG A 206 6.12 7.91 0.28
C ARG A 206 6.41 7.59 1.74
N ALA A 207 7.63 7.87 2.19
CA ALA A 207 7.98 7.81 3.59
C ALA A 207 8.87 8.98 4.00
N SER A 208 8.47 9.71 5.04
CA SER A 208 9.19 10.90 5.51
C SER A 208 9.27 10.92 7.03
N ALA A 209 10.46 11.01 7.61
CA ALA A 209 10.66 10.93 9.05
C ALA A 209 9.97 9.71 9.71
N LEU A 210 9.90 8.59 8.98
CA LEU A 210 9.32 7.32 9.43
C LEU A 210 10.38 6.49 10.16
N THR A 211 9.99 5.76 11.21
CA THR A 211 10.79 4.64 11.75
C THR A 211 10.07 3.33 11.44
N ALA A 212 10.72 2.40 10.75
CA ALA A 212 10.08 1.15 10.33
C ALA A 212 10.97 -0.08 10.51
N THR A 213 10.40 -1.19 10.97
CA THR A 213 11.07 -2.49 11.04
C THR A 213 10.16 -3.62 10.57
N ASP A 214 10.70 -4.59 9.83
CA ASP A 214 9.97 -5.80 9.42
C ASP A 214 8.65 -5.52 8.66
N SER A 215 8.63 -4.46 7.87
CA SER A 215 7.38 -3.87 7.37
C SER A 215 7.32 -3.78 5.86
N LEU A 216 6.16 -4.09 5.30
CA LEU A 216 5.89 -4.05 3.86
C LEU A 216 4.89 -2.94 3.58
N PHE A 217 5.27 -1.95 2.78
CA PHE A 217 4.43 -0.85 2.31
C PHE A 217 4.19 -1.04 0.82
N PHE A 218 2.95 -1.27 0.40
CA PHE A 218 2.59 -1.49 -1.00
C PHE A 218 2.07 -0.21 -1.66
N ALA A 219 1.74 -0.31 -2.94
CA ALA A 219 1.66 0.86 -3.80
C ALA A 219 0.78 2.01 -3.29
N GLY A 220 1.26 3.23 -3.50
CA GLY A 220 0.56 4.45 -3.11
C GLY A 220 0.44 4.66 -1.60
N SER A 221 1.11 3.86 -0.78
CA SER A 221 1.18 4.08 0.66
C SER A 221 1.96 5.36 0.97
N HIS A 222 1.53 6.07 2.00
CA HIS A 222 2.16 7.32 2.44
C HIS A 222 2.27 7.30 3.96
N CYS A 223 3.48 7.10 4.46
CA CYS A 223 3.78 6.98 5.88
C CYS A 223 4.82 8.01 6.32
N ASP A 224 4.36 9.12 6.91
CA ASP A 224 5.22 10.13 7.52
C ASP A 224 5.18 10.02 9.05
N ASN A 225 6.26 10.48 9.69
CA ASN A 225 6.30 10.91 11.09
C ASN A 225 5.99 9.84 12.18
N GLY A 226 5.64 8.62 11.79
CA GLY A 226 5.20 7.55 12.69
C GLY A 226 6.21 6.43 12.87
N GLU A 227 5.73 5.37 13.53
CA GLU A 227 6.41 4.10 13.71
C GLU A 227 5.60 2.96 13.07
N ALA A 228 6.29 2.04 12.40
CA ALA A 228 5.70 0.85 11.80
C ALA A 228 6.52 -0.40 12.14
N CYS A 229 5.93 -1.40 12.76
CA CYS A 229 6.62 -2.63 13.14
C CYS A 229 5.82 -3.87 12.73
N SER A 230 6.42 -4.74 11.91
CA SER A 230 5.78 -5.99 11.46
C SER A 230 4.42 -5.77 10.78
N VAL A 231 4.32 -4.75 9.92
CA VAL A 231 3.06 -4.43 9.22
C VAL A 231 3.05 -4.91 7.78
N LEU A 232 1.89 -5.39 7.34
CA LEU A 232 1.54 -5.50 5.92
C LEU A 232 0.64 -4.31 5.58
N ALA A 233 1.26 -3.20 5.24
CA ALA A 233 0.60 -2.02 4.72
C ALA A 233 0.29 -2.24 3.23
N GLY A 234 -0.87 -2.83 2.96
CA GLY A 234 -1.42 -2.97 1.61
C GLY A 234 -1.61 -1.61 0.92
N PRO A 235 -2.02 -1.60 -0.36
CA PRO A 235 -2.05 -0.38 -1.15
C PRO A 235 -2.82 0.75 -0.49
N TYR A 236 -2.34 1.98 -0.66
CA TYR A 236 -2.92 3.20 -0.10
C TYR A 236 -3.10 3.17 1.42
N THR A 237 -2.15 2.59 2.15
CA THR A 237 -2.07 2.75 3.61
C THR A 237 -1.46 4.10 3.94
N ILE A 238 -2.21 4.93 4.66
CA ILE A 238 -1.88 6.33 4.91
C ILE A 238 -1.71 6.59 6.41
N SER A 239 -0.57 7.17 6.78
CA SER A 239 -0.27 7.65 8.13
C SER A 239 0.65 8.88 8.03
N HIS A 240 0.15 10.09 8.20
CA HIS A 240 0.95 11.32 7.99
C HIS A 240 1.41 12.03 9.28
N HIS A 241 0.79 11.68 10.40
CA HIS A 241 0.81 12.50 11.61
C HIS A 241 1.69 11.89 12.69
N LYS A 242 2.32 12.75 13.51
CA LYS A 242 2.88 12.34 14.80
C LYS A 242 1.75 12.08 15.80
N SER A 243 1.84 11.15 16.74
CA SER A 243 2.82 10.05 16.88
C SER A 243 2.11 8.72 16.60
N THR A 244 1.86 8.42 15.32
CA THR A 244 1.16 7.18 14.94
C THR A 244 2.07 5.95 15.11
N LEU A 245 1.52 4.86 15.66
CA LEU A 245 2.12 3.52 15.67
C LEU A 245 1.20 2.54 14.93
N LEU A 246 1.74 1.90 13.89
CA LEU A 246 1.14 0.74 13.23
C LEU A 246 1.95 -0.50 13.59
N ILE A 247 1.33 -1.54 14.17
CA ILE A 247 2.07 -2.73 14.62
C ILE A 247 1.30 -4.02 14.37
N ALA A 248 2.01 -5.07 13.92
CA ALA A 248 1.50 -6.43 13.77
C ALA A 248 0.14 -6.49 13.04
N GLY A 249 -0.03 -5.64 12.03
CA GLY A 249 -1.32 -5.38 11.40
C GLY A 249 -1.28 -5.58 9.88
N MET A 250 -2.39 -6.08 9.32
CA MET A 250 -2.70 -5.94 7.90
C MET A 250 -3.58 -4.71 7.70
N PHE A 251 -3.21 -3.86 6.76
CA PHE A 251 -3.94 -2.65 6.39
C PHE A 251 -4.18 -2.64 4.88
N SER A 252 -5.32 -2.12 4.44
CA SER A 252 -5.65 -1.97 3.01
C SER A 252 -6.44 -0.68 2.84
N PHE A 253 -6.00 0.23 1.97
CA PHE A 253 -6.66 1.54 1.76
C PHE A 253 -6.95 2.28 3.07
N PHE A 254 -6.02 2.16 4.02
CA PHE A 254 -6.23 2.54 5.41
C PHE A 254 -5.87 4.01 5.66
N ASN A 255 -6.52 4.64 6.64
CA ASN A 255 -6.18 6.00 7.05
C ASN A 255 -6.02 6.10 8.57
N ALA A 256 -4.80 6.39 9.02
CA ALA A 256 -4.46 6.61 10.41
C ALA A 256 -4.57 8.09 10.79
N GLY A 257 -5.51 8.42 11.68
CA GLY A 257 -5.56 9.72 12.34
C GLY A 257 -4.34 9.95 13.24
N SER A 258 -4.08 11.22 13.57
CA SER A 258 -2.97 11.59 14.47
C SER A 258 -3.03 10.86 15.81
N GLY A 259 -1.92 10.32 16.29
CA GLY A 259 -1.88 9.60 17.57
C GLY A 259 -2.56 8.22 17.54
N THR A 260 -2.90 7.70 16.35
CA THR A 260 -3.35 6.31 16.17
C THR A 260 -2.32 5.37 16.80
N ASN A 261 -2.77 4.45 17.65
CA ASN A 261 -1.89 3.54 18.36
C ASN A 261 -2.53 2.16 18.51
N GLN A 262 -1.70 1.13 18.63
CA GLN A 262 -2.10 -0.26 18.67
C GLN A 262 -1.20 -1.02 19.64
N SER A 263 -1.71 -2.07 20.27
CA SER A 263 -0.90 -2.96 21.11
C SER A 263 -1.16 -4.42 20.80
N ASN A 264 -0.08 -5.15 20.50
CA ASN A 264 -0.08 -6.60 20.32
C ASN A 264 0.42 -7.37 21.55
N HIS A 265 0.78 -6.68 22.64
CA HIS A 265 1.30 -7.30 23.85
C HIS A 265 0.19 -7.57 24.86
N LEU A 266 -0.22 -8.84 25.00
CA LEU A 266 -1.00 -9.25 26.17
C LEU A 266 -0.05 -9.77 27.26
N LEU A 267 -0.38 -9.46 28.52
CA LEU A 267 0.47 -9.67 29.70
C LEU A 267 1.05 -11.09 29.80
N LYS A 268 0.31 -12.11 29.35
CA LYS A 268 0.68 -13.53 29.51
C LYS A 268 1.36 -14.14 28.29
N SER A 269 1.02 -13.69 27.08
CA SER A 269 1.44 -14.34 25.82
C SER A 269 2.44 -13.51 25.01
N GLY A 270 2.76 -12.29 25.44
CA GLY A 270 3.72 -11.43 24.74
C GLY A 270 3.18 -10.91 23.38
N PRO A 271 4.07 -10.51 22.46
CA PRO A 271 3.72 -9.89 21.18
C PRO A 271 3.34 -10.89 20.09
N VAL A 272 2.26 -11.65 20.30
CA VAL A 272 1.83 -12.70 19.34
C VAL A 272 0.49 -12.40 18.66
N HIS A 273 -0.13 -11.26 18.97
CA HIS A 273 -1.45 -10.92 18.46
C HIS A 273 -1.34 -10.03 17.23
N GLN A 274 -2.28 -10.18 16.30
CA GLN A 274 -2.33 -9.40 15.07
C GLN A 274 -3.65 -8.65 14.93
N GLY A 275 -3.60 -7.54 14.19
CA GLY A 275 -4.76 -6.79 13.74
C GLY A 275 -5.05 -7.03 12.26
N ILE A 276 -6.32 -7.16 11.90
CA ILE A 276 -6.75 -7.15 10.50
C ILE A 276 -7.66 -5.95 10.29
N HIS A 277 -7.17 -4.97 9.55
CA HIS A 277 -7.89 -3.74 9.22
C HIS A 277 -8.22 -3.78 7.73
N GLN A 278 -9.44 -4.24 7.42
CA GLN A 278 -9.86 -4.45 6.05
C GLN A 278 -9.94 -3.13 5.27
N ARG A 279 -10.10 -3.25 3.96
CA ARG A 279 -10.13 -2.13 3.00
C ARG A 279 -10.87 -0.90 3.52
N GLY A 280 -10.25 0.26 3.45
CA GLY A 280 -10.92 1.54 3.70
C GLY A 280 -11.16 1.86 5.17
N CYS A 281 -10.64 1.06 6.10
CA CYS A 281 -10.74 1.38 7.52
C CYS A 281 -10.05 2.71 7.84
N LYS A 282 -10.64 3.45 8.77
CA LYS A 282 -10.13 4.76 9.20
C LYS A 282 -10.09 4.85 10.70
N TYR A 283 -8.97 5.28 11.24
CA TYR A 283 -8.83 5.55 12.66
C TYR A 283 -8.91 7.06 12.88
N GLY A 284 -9.78 7.48 13.80
CA GLY A 284 -9.84 8.85 14.26
C GLY A 284 -8.55 9.25 15.00
N SER A 285 -8.39 10.54 15.25
CA SER A 285 -7.30 11.02 16.10
C SER A 285 -7.37 10.38 17.50
N ASP A 286 -6.21 10.01 18.04
CA ASP A 286 -6.01 9.30 19.31
C ASP A 286 -6.77 7.97 19.45
N ALA A 287 -7.16 7.37 18.32
CA ALA A 287 -7.74 6.03 18.33
C ALA A 287 -6.71 5.00 18.82
N TYR A 288 -7.16 4.08 19.67
CA TYR A 288 -6.34 2.99 20.19
C TYR A 288 -7.03 1.65 19.98
N MET A 289 -6.28 0.63 19.55
CA MET A 289 -6.78 -0.73 19.40
C MET A 289 -5.91 -1.75 20.15
N MET A 290 -6.53 -2.53 21.03
CA MET A 290 -5.91 -3.71 21.63
C MET A 290 -6.09 -4.93 20.71
N LEU A 291 -4.98 -5.48 20.23
CA LEU A 291 -4.96 -6.66 19.38
C LEU A 291 -5.02 -7.94 20.23
N PRO A 292 -5.67 -9.02 19.75
CA PRO A 292 -6.19 -9.20 18.40
C PRO A 292 -7.51 -8.43 18.18
N ALA A 293 -7.69 -7.92 16.97
CA ALA A 293 -8.90 -7.23 16.55
C ALA A 293 -9.10 -7.37 15.04
N LEU A 294 -10.35 -7.28 14.59
CA LEU A 294 -10.72 -7.33 13.19
C LEU A 294 -11.69 -6.20 12.87
N ASP A 295 -11.23 -5.23 12.07
CA ASP A 295 -12.07 -4.16 11.57
C ASP A 295 -12.61 -4.52 10.17
N GLY A 296 -13.93 -4.62 10.05
CA GLY A 296 -14.63 -4.83 8.78
C GLY A 296 -14.44 -3.66 7.82
N ALA A 297 -14.50 -3.94 6.52
CA ALA A 297 -14.18 -2.95 5.47
C ALA A 297 -14.94 -1.63 5.67
N PHE A 298 -14.23 -0.51 5.48
CA PHE A 298 -14.73 0.87 5.63
C PHE A 298 -15.22 1.23 7.04
N THR A 299 -14.82 0.48 8.07
CA THR A 299 -15.11 0.86 9.46
C THR A 299 -14.30 2.07 9.88
N THR A 300 -14.97 3.08 10.44
CA THR A 300 -14.31 4.17 11.14
C THR A 300 -14.24 3.85 12.63
N VAL A 301 -13.06 3.96 13.24
CA VAL A 301 -12.79 3.65 14.64
C VAL A 301 -12.47 4.93 15.40
N ILE A 302 -13.20 5.19 16.49
CA ILE A 302 -13.05 6.38 17.34
C ILE A 302 -12.93 5.96 18.80
N GLY A 303 -11.89 6.43 19.47
CA GLY A 303 -11.65 6.16 20.88
C GLY A 303 -10.76 4.93 21.12
N ARG A 304 -10.76 4.44 22.37
CA ARG A 304 -9.75 3.48 22.86
C ARG A 304 -10.30 2.08 23.12
N HIS A 305 -10.33 1.24 22.10
CA HIS A 305 -10.89 -0.11 22.16
C HIS A 305 -9.93 -1.12 22.79
N LYS A 306 -10.31 -1.64 23.96
CA LYS A 306 -9.54 -2.68 24.70
C LYS A 306 -10.21 -4.06 24.69
N SER A 307 -11.39 -4.17 24.07
CA SER A 307 -12.25 -5.34 24.18
C SER A 307 -12.08 -6.37 23.06
N HIS A 308 -11.02 -6.26 22.24
CA HIS A 308 -10.77 -7.12 21.08
C HIS A 308 -11.97 -7.16 20.11
N PRO A 309 -12.40 -6.01 19.55
CA PRO A 309 -13.58 -5.94 18.70
C PRO A 309 -13.39 -6.74 17.40
N ASP A 310 -14.50 -7.33 16.94
CA ASP A 310 -14.62 -7.96 15.62
C ASP A 310 -15.85 -7.39 14.91
N THR A 311 -15.62 -6.50 13.95
CA THR A 311 -16.65 -5.84 13.15
C THR A 311 -16.76 -6.40 11.73
N GLU A 312 -16.12 -7.55 11.42
CA GLU A 312 -16.00 -8.07 10.05
C GLU A 312 -17.35 -8.13 9.31
N CYS A 313 -18.38 -8.58 10.02
CA CYS A 313 -19.71 -8.80 9.47
C CYS A 313 -20.41 -7.49 9.08
N PHE A 314 -19.98 -6.33 9.57
CA PHE A 314 -20.67 -5.05 9.42
C PHE A 314 -19.78 -4.03 8.71
N PRO A 315 -19.67 -4.07 7.37
CA PRO A 315 -18.87 -3.10 6.63
C PRO A 315 -19.47 -1.69 6.77
N PHE A 316 -18.67 -0.66 6.52
CA PHE A 316 -19.05 0.75 6.62
C PHE A 316 -19.64 1.12 8.00
N SER A 317 -19.14 0.51 9.07
CA SER A 317 -19.62 0.84 10.41
C SER A 317 -18.89 2.03 11.01
N LEU A 318 -19.48 2.60 12.05
CA LEU A 318 -18.78 3.47 12.98
C LEU A 318 -18.63 2.72 14.31
N LEU A 319 -17.39 2.53 14.76
CA LEU A 319 -17.05 1.91 16.02
C LEU A 319 -16.59 3.00 16.99
N ILE A 320 -17.30 3.16 18.10
CA ILE A 320 -17.06 4.23 19.08
C ILE A 320 -16.81 3.60 20.45
N GLU A 321 -15.72 4.00 21.09
CA GLU A 321 -15.52 3.68 22.50
C GLU A 321 -16.33 4.66 23.38
N GLN A 322 -17.19 4.12 24.21
CA GLN A 322 -17.95 4.88 25.19
C GLN A 322 -18.13 4.05 26.46
N GLU A 323 -17.76 4.64 27.61
CA GLU A 323 -17.88 4.04 28.94
C GLU A 323 -17.16 2.69 29.06
N GLY A 324 -16.02 2.52 28.39
CA GLY A 324 -15.23 1.29 28.38
C GLY A 324 -15.76 0.20 27.46
N TYR A 325 -16.81 0.49 26.68
CA TYR A 325 -17.41 -0.45 25.74
C TYR A 325 -17.21 -0.02 24.29
N SER A 326 -17.09 -1.02 23.42
CA SER A 326 -17.04 -0.84 21.97
C SER A 326 -18.45 -0.86 21.40
N TRP A 327 -18.98 0.33 21.07
CA TRP A 327 -20.30 0.51 20.48
C TRP A 327 -20.22 0.55 18.96
N LEU A 328 -20.98 -0.31 18.31
CA LEU A 328 -21.06 -0.36 16.85
C LEU A 328 -22.33 0.36 16.37
N LEU A 329 -22.18 1.21 15.35
CA LEU A 329 -23.28 1.81 14.60
C LEU A 329 -23.22 1.26 13.17
N PRO A 330 -23.93 0.14 12.88
CA PRO A 330 -23.81 -0.57 11.61
C PRO A 330 -24.19 0.30 10.41
N GLY A 331 -23.38 0.23 9.35
CA GLY A 331 -23.62 0.88 8.06
C GLY A 331 -23.58 2.41 8.08
N SER A 332 -23.25 3.04 9.21
CA SER A 332 -23.33 4.50 9.36
C SER A 332 -22.36 5.26 8.45
N ASN A 333 -21.29 4.61 7.99
CA ASN A 333 -20.30 5.19 7.08
C ASN A 333 -20.67 5.03 5.59
N LEU A 334 -21.77 4.34 5.24
CA LEU A 334 -22.21 4.17 3.84
C LEU A 334 -22.59 5.50 3.16
N ALA A 335 -23.02 6.47 3.96
CA ALA A 335 -23.63 7.70 3.50
C ALA A 335 -22.91 8.93 4.09
N THR A 336 -21.60 8.84 4.29
CA THR A 336 -20.79 9.97 4.80
C THR A 336 -20.01 10.62 3.67
N ALA A 337 -19.81 11.93 3.79
CA ALA A 337 -19.00 12.66 2.82
C ALA A 337 -17.53 12.18 2.83
N GLY A 338 -17.04 11.77 4.01
CA GLY A 338 -15.70 11.23 4.20
C GLY A 338 -15.45 9.96 3.37
N ALA A 339 -16.34 8.97 3.46
CA ALA A 339 -16.20 7.71 2.73
C ALA A 339 -16.27 7.94 1.21
N ALA A 340 -17.27 8.70 0.73
CA ALA A 340 -17.41 9.01 -0.69
C ALA A 340 -16.18 9.72 -1.28
N ARG A 341 -15.63 10.67 -0.52
CA ARG A 341 -14.43 11.42 -0.90
C ARG A 341 -13.19 10.52 -0.97
N ASP A 342 -13.01 9.62 -0.01
CA ASP A 342 -11.84 8.75 0.03
C ASP A 342 -11.87 7.73 -1.13
N LEU A 343 -13.04 7.14 -1.43
CA LEU A 343 -13.27 6.29 -2.60
C LEU A 343 -12.93 7.00 -3.92
N ALA A 344 -13.40 8.23 -4.11
CA ALA A 344 -13.13 9.00 -5.32
C ALA A 344 -11.65 9.42 -5.48
N LYS A 345 -10.91 9.55 -4.37
CA LYS A 345 -9.53 10.04 -4.36
C LYS A 345 -8.52 8.99 -4.80
N TRP A 346 -8.72 7.71 -4.50
CA TRP A 346 -7.67 6.70 -4.73
C TRP A 346 -7.28 6.52 -6.20
N PRO A 347 -8.23 6.41 -7.17
CA PRO A 347 -7.87 6.35 -8.59
C PRO A 347 -7.13 7.60 -9.06
N GLN A 348 -7.55 8.78 -8.60
CA GLN A 348 -6.94 10.07 -8.96
C GLN A 348 -5.53 10.24 -8.38
N ARG A 349 -5.20 9.46 -7.35
CA ARG A 349 -3.90 9.44 -6.67
C ARG A 349 -3.04 8.26 -7.10
N ASP A 350 -3.51 7.44 -8.03
CA ASP A 350 -2.69 6.38 -8.59
C ASP A 350 -1.55 6.98 -9.41
N ARG A 351 -0.36 6.88 -8.86
CA ARG A 351 0.88 7.32 -9.48
C ARG A 351 1.77 6.14 -9.82
N ARG A 352 1.23 4.90 -9.78
CA ARG A 352 2.00 3.72 -10.12
C ARG A 352 2.50 3.81 -11.55
N ASP A 353 3.71 3.33 -11.76
CA ASP A 353 4.24 3.18 -13.11
C ASP A 353 3.84 1.86 -13.78
N ARG A 354 4.22 1.71 -15.06
CA ARG A 354 3.96 0.52 -15.87
C ARG A 354 4.68 -0.75 -15.38
N TYR A 355 5.63 -0.61 -14.46
CA TYR A 355 6.39 -1.70 -13.85
C TYR A 355 5.84 -2.09 -12.47
N ALA A 356 4.79 -1.41 -12.00
CA ALA A 356 4.13 -1.78 -10.76
C ALA A 356 3.54 -3.19 -10.85
N GLY A 357 3.93 -4.04 -9.89
CA GLY A 357 3.45 -5.42 -9.78
C GLY A 357 2.15 -5.58 -9.00
N ASP A 358 1.74 -4.57 -8.23
CA ASP A 358 0.52 -4.61 -7.42
C ASP A 358 -0.72 -4.63 -8.31
N LEU A 359 -1.58 -5.63 -8.14
CA LEU A 359 -2.89 -5.69 -8.80
C LEU A 359 -3.92 -5.00 -7.90
N ILE A 360 -4.60 -3.97 -8.41
CA ILE A 360 -5.48 -3.12 -7.60
C ILE A 360 -6.81 -2.91 -8.31
N ASN A 361 -7.88 -3.28 -7.62
CA ASN A 361 -9.25 -2.89 -7.94
C ASN A 361 -9.63 -1.62 -7.18
N PHE A 362 -10.21 -0.65 -7.87
CA PHE A 362 -10.70 0.61 -7.29
C PHE A 362 -12.22 0.67 -7.21
N GLU A 363 -12.92 -0.30 -7.80
CA GLU A 363 -14.37 -0.35 -7.87
C GLU A 363 -14.98 -0.38 -6.45
N GLU A 364 -15.83 0.61 -6.17
CA GLU A 364 -16.59 0.65 -4.91
C GLU A 364 -17.59 -0.51 -4.84
N CYS A 365 -18.40 -0.65 -5.89
CA CYS A 365 -19.41 -1.69 -6.02
C CYS A 365 -18.77 -2.97 -6.55
N ASN A 366 -18.50 -3.91 -5.65
CA ASN A 366 -17.83 -5.16 -5.95
C ASN A 366 -18.38 -6.33 -5.11
N PRO A 367 -18.16 -7.59 -5.53
CA PRO A 367 -18.66 -8.76 -4.80
C PRO A 367 -18.10 -8.91 -3.38
N TYR A 368 -16.80 -8.59 -3.16
CA TYR A 368 -16.14 -8.69 -1.86
C TYR A 368 -16.86 -7.90 -0.75
N ILE A 369 -17.31 -6.69 -1.08
CA ILE A 369 -18.07 -5.85 -0.16
C ILE A 369 -19.56 -6.24 -0.17
N ALA A 370 -20.14 -6.58 -1.32
CA ALA A 370 -21.56 -6.93 -1.44
C ALA A 370 -21.95 -8.19 -0.64
N GLU A 371 -21.04 -9.16 -0.54
CA GLU A 371 -21.20 -10.32 0.36
C GLU A 371 -21.26 -9.93 1.83
N ARG A 372 -20.40 -9.00 2.25
CA ARG A 372 -20.41 -8.49 3.63
C ARG A 372 -21.66 -7.69 3.92
N ILE A 373 -22.17 -6.92 2.96
CA ILE A 373 -23.47 -6.24 3.06
C ILE A 373 -24.59 -7.28 3.25
N THR A 374 -24.57 -8.37 2.46
CA THR A 374 -25.56 -9.44 2.57
C THR A 374 -25.49 -10.14 3.93
N ALA A 375 -24.28 -10.45 4.42
CA ALA A 375 -24.07 -11.01 5.75
C ALA A 375 -24.54 -10.04 6.86
N ALA A 376 -24.30 -8.73 6.70
CA ALA A 376 -24.74 -7.71 7.65
C ALA A 376 -26.27 -7.64 7.74
N ILE A 377 -26.99 -7.75 6.61
CA ILE A 377 -28.46 -7.81 6.58
C ILE A 377 -28.95 -9.01 7.39
N ALA A 378 -28.44 -10.20 7.11
CA ALA A 378 -28.80 -11.43 7.82
C ALA A 378 -28.52 -11.32 9.33
N ALA A 379 -27.35 -10.79 9.71
CA ALA A 379 -26.98 -10.58 11.11
C ALA A 379 -27.91 -9.56 11.79
N CYS A 380 -28.30 -8.48 11.10
CA CYS A 380 -29.26 -7.51 11.64
C CYS A 380 -30.64 -8.15 11.87
N GLU A 381 -31.12 -8.95 10.93
CA GLU A 381 -32.42 -9.63 11.02
C GLU A 381 -32.43 -10.65 12.16
N GLU A 382 -31.38 -11.47 12.28
CA GLU A 382 -31.22 -12.43 13.38
C GLU A 382 -31.22 -11.73 14.75
N LEU A 383 -30.40 -10.67 14.89
CA LEU A 383 -30.27 -9.91 16.13
C LEU A 383 -31.59 -9.21 16.51
N LEU A 384 -32.32 -8.65 15.54
CA LEU A 384 -33.63 -8.04 15.78
C LEU A 384 -34.72 -9.06 16.10
N GLY A 385 -34.59 -10.31 15.62
CA GLY A 385 -35.51 -11.40 15.90
C GLY A 385 -35.37 -11.98 17.30
N ARG A 386 -34.16 -11.95 17.88
CA ARG A 386 -33.87 -12.56 19.19
C ARG A 386 -33.85 -11.59 20.38
N GLU A 387 -33.45 -10.34 20.17
CA GLU A 387 -33.25 -9.37 21.26
C GLU A 387 -34.49 -8.48 21.47
N THR A 388 -35.07 -8.49 22.66
CA THR A 388 -36.21 -7.63 23.03
C THR A 388 -35.80 -6.35 23.77
N GLY A 389 -34.51 -6.19 24.10
CA GLY A 389 -33.98 -5.04 24.82
C GLY A 389 -33.53 -3.88 23.92
N ASP A 390 -33.06 -2.80 24.54
CA ASP A 390 -32.56 -1.60 23.83
C ASP A 390 -31.11 -1.76 23.31
N VAL A 391 -30.41 -2.81 23.75
CA VAL A 391 -29.02 -3.09 23.39
C VAL A 391 -28.84 -4.56 23.06
N CYS A 392 -28.32 -4.84 21.87
CA CYS A 392 -27.89 -6.16 21.42
C CYS A 392 -26.38 -6.32 21.67
N THR A 393 -25.93 -7.55 21.96
CA THR A 393 -24.50 -7.88 21.98
C THR A 393 -24.15 -8.83 20.83
N TYR A 394 -23.08 -8.51 20.10
CA TYR A 394 -22.58 -9.35 19.00
C TYR A 394 -21.05 -9.34 19.00
N ARG A 395 -20.39 -10.51 19.11
CA ARG A 395 -18.92 -10.65 19.10
C ARG A 395 -18.16 -9.59 19.92
N ARG A 396 -18.58 -9.39 21.19
CA ARG A 396 -18.02 -8.39 22.15
C ARG A 396 -18.31 -6.91 21.81
N LEU A 397 -19.15 -6.65 20.82
CA LEU A 397 -19.67 -5.33 20.48
C LEU A 397 -21.03 -5.11 21.14
N ARG A 398 -21.33 -3.84 21.45
CA ARG A 398 -22.67 -3.40 21.85
C ARG A 398 -23.31 -2.61 20.73
N ILE A 399 -24.59 -2.88 20.46
CA ILE A 399 -25.34 -2.21 19.40
C ILE A 399 -26.68 -1.76 19.97
N ARG A 400 -27.01 -0.47 19.87
CA ARG A 400 -28.36 -0.02 20.23
C ARG A 400 -29.36 -0.55 19.21
N THR A 401 -30.48 -1.11 19.66
CA THR A 401 -31.49 -1.73 18.79
C THR A 401 -32.01 -0.75 17.72
N GLY A 402 -32.15 0.54 18.06
CA GLY A 402 -32.49 1.59 17.10
C GLY A 402 -31.43 1.80 16.00
N MET A 403 -30.15 1.70 16.34
CA MET A 403 -29.05 1.78 15.37
C MET A 403 -28.98 0.53 14.50
N LEU A 404 -29.28 -0.65 15.06
CA LEU A 404 -29.37 -1.89 14.29
C LEU A 404 -30.48 -1.82 13.22
N ARG A 405 -31.68 -1.32 13.57
CA ARG A 405 -32.77 -1.08 12.61
C ARG A 405 -32.39 -0.06 11.53
N ARG A 406 -31.65 0.99 11.89
CA ARG A 406 -31.12 1.96 10.92
C ARG A 406 -30.10 1.32 9.99
N GLY A 407 -29.16 0.55 10.53
CA GLY A 407 -28.16 -0.20 9.78
C GLY A 407 -28.79 -1.15 8.76
N LEU A 408 -29.80 -1.93 9.15
CA LEU A 408 -30.53 -2.81 8.24
C LEU A 408 -31.11 -2.05 7.03
N ARG A 409 -31.69 -0.87 7.23
CA ARG A 409 -32.21 -0.05 6.12
C ARG A 409 -31.09 0.45 5.20
N LEU A 410 -29.96 0.87 5.77
CA LEU A 410 -28.80 1.34 5.00
C LEU A 410 -28.18 0.18 4.19
N TYR A 411 -28.05 -1.01 4.78
CA TYR A 411 -27.50 -2.16 4.09
C TYR A 411 -28.40 -2.66 2.96
N ARG A 412 -29.73 -2.63 3.11
CA ARG A 412 -30.65 -2.96 2.00
C ARG A 412 -30.50 -1.97 0.84
N LEU A 413 -30.39 -0.68 1.13
CA LEU A 413 -30.11 0.34 0.11
C LEU A 413 -28.74 0.12 -0.56
N ALA A 414 -27.72 -0.25 0.22
CA ALA A 414 -26.42 -0.58 -0.32
C ALA A 414 -26.45 -1.86 -1.18
N GLN A 415 -27.24 -2.87 -0.82
CA GLN A 415 -27.41 -4.09 -1.62
C GLN A 415 -27.98 -3.75 -3.01
N GLU A 416 -29.01 -2.91 -3.08
CA GLU A 416 -29.57 -2.41 -4.35
C GLU A 416 -28.51 -1.65 -5.16
N LYS A 417 -27.81 -0.68 -4.55
CA LYS A 417 -26.73 0.08 -5.20
C LYS A 417 -25.66 -0.83 -5.80
N TYR A 418 -25.16 -1.78 -5.00
CA TYR A 418 -24.05 -2.65 -5.39
C TYR A 418 -24.47 -3.60 -6.51
N LEU A 419 -25.64 -4.22 -6.39
CA LEU A 419 -26.18 -5.13 -7.39
C LEU A 419 -26.42 -4.41 -8.73
N GLY A 420 -27.15 -3.29 -8.70
CA GLY A 420 -27.45 -2.53 -9.91
C GLY A 420 -26.20 -1.99 -10.60
N ALA A 421 -25.18 -1.53 -9.85
CA ALA A 421 -23.93 -1.06 -10.43
C ALA A 421 -23.14 -2.18 -11.15
N MET A 422 -23.09 -3.39 -10.57
CA MET A 422 -22.40 -4.52 -11.20
C MET A 422 -23.16 -5.03 -12.44
N LEU A 423 -24.49 -5.05 -12.41
CA LEU A 423 -25.31 -5.40 -13.58
C LEU A 423 -25.19 -4.36 -14.71
N ALA A 424 -25.17 -3.07 -14.36
CA ALA A 424 -25.02 -1.97 -15.31
C ALA A 424 -23.67 -1.96 -16.04
N ALA A 425 -22.64 -2.62 -15.48
CA ALA A 425 -21.35 -2.78 -16.17
C ALA A 425 -21.45 -3.60 -17.46
N GLY A 426 -22.54 -4.35 -17.66
CA GLY A 426 -22.87 -5.02 -18.92
C GLY A 426 -21.86 -6.09 -19.34
N LYS A 427 -21.18 -6.71 -18.37
CA LYS A 427 -20.21 -7.79 -18.63
C LYS A 427 -20.94 -9.13 -18.69
N GLU A 428 -20.58 -9.95 -19.67
CA GLU A 428 -21.08 -11.32 -19.77
C GLU A 428 -20.42 -12.20 -18.68
N PRO A 429 -21.20 -13.04 -17.96
CA PRO A 429 -20.68 -13.93 -16.93
C PRO A 429 -20.01 -15.16 -17.56
N ASP A 430 -18.88 -14.99 -18.24
CA ASP A 430 -18.09 -16.09 -18.82
C ASP A 430 -17.22 -16.83 -17.78
N ALA A 431 -17.46 -16.53 -16.50
CA ALA A 431 -16.74 -17.12 -15.39
C ALA A 431 -17.64 -17.20 -14.15
N ASP A 432 -17.59 -18.33 -13.43
CA ASP A 432 -18.28 -18.44 -12.16
C ASP A 432 -17.65 -17.49 -11.14
N GLY A 433 -18.44 -16.52 -10.69
CA GLY A 433 -18.12 -15.52 -9.68
C GLY A 433 -18.79 -15.72 -8.33
N THR A 434 -19.59 -16.78 -8.15
CA THR A 434 -20.34 -17.07 -6.92
C THR A 434 -19.44 -17.39 -5.72
N GLY A 435 -20.02 -17.61 -4.53
CA GLY A 435 -19.26 -18.00 -3.33
C GLY A 435 -18.50 -16.82 -2.72
N ARG A 436 -17.51 -17.11 -1.87
CA ARG A 436 -16.79 -16.07 -1.10
C ARG A 436 -15.72 -15.36 -1.91
N TRP A 437 -15.48 -14.09 -1.59
CA TRP A 437 -14.39 -13.28 -2.17
C TRP A 437 -13.36 -12.80 -1.15
N ALA A 438 -12.15 -12.49 -1.65
CA ALA A 438 -11.07 -11.86 -0.89
C ALA A 438 -10.64 -10.53 -1.52
N ASP A 439 -10.12 -9.64 -0.66
CA ASP A 439 -9.26 -8.51 -1.04
C ASP A 439 -7.81 -8.93 -0.80
N ALA A 440 -7.17 -9.51 -1.81
CA ALA A 440 -5.82 -10.04 -1.75
C ALA A 440 -4.80 -8.91 -1.99
N GLY A 441 -4.63 -8.06 -0.98
CA GLY A 441 -3.67 -6.95 -1.03
C GLY A 441 -3.98 -5.90 -2.10
N GLY A 442 -5.26 -5.59 -2.33
CA GLY A 442 -5.70 -4.63 -3.36
C GLY A 442 -6.51 -5.26 -4.49
N MET A 443 -6.34 -6.57 -4.72
CA MET A 443 -7.01 -7.32 -5.79
C MET A 443 -8.25 -8.03 -5.25
N TYR A 444 -9.40 -7.79 -5.88
CA TYR A 444 -10.60 -8.59 -5.63
C TYR A 444 -10.53 -9.90 -6.41
N ILE A 445 -10.77 -11.02 -5.73
CA ILE A 445 -10.72 -12.35 -6.34
C ILE A 445 -11.70 -13.31 -5.66
N PRO A 446 -12.43 -14.16 -6.41
CA PRO A 446 -13.19 -15.26 -5.82
C PRO A 446 -12.24 -16.24 -5.11
N LEU A 447 -12.60 -16.70 -3.91
CA LEU A 447 -11.75 -17.61 -3.14
C LEU A 447 -11.45 -18.91 -3.89
N ARG A 448 -12.41 -19.49 -4.62
CA ARG A 448 -12.15 -20.69 -5.45
C ARG A 448 -11.07 -20.47 -6.52
N VAL A 449 -10.98 -19.25 -7.08
CA VAL A 449 -9.99 -18.93 -8.11
C VAL A 449 -8.63 -18.77 -7.45
N MET A 450 -8.58 -18.13 -6.28
CA MET A 450 -7.36 -18.09 -5.46
C MET A 450 -6.92 -19.52 -5.10
N GLU A 451 -7.80 -20.35 -4.55
CA GLU A 451 -7.52 -21.74 -4.18
C GLU A 451 -6.99 -22.54 -5.36
N GLY A 452 -7.58 -22.42 -6.55
CA GLY A 452 -7.05 -23.07 -7.76
C GLY A 452 -5.65 -22.59 -8.15
N ILE A 453 -5.30 -21.32 -7.90
CA ILE A 453 -3.91 -20.84 -8.09
C ILE A 453 -2.99 -21.46 -7.02
N LEU A 454 -3.43 -21.52 -5.75
CA LEU A 454 -2.64 -22.10 -4.67
C LEU A 454 -2.41 -23.61 -4.87
N ASP A 455 -3.41 -24.34 -5.37
CA ASP A 455 -3.29 -25.76 -5.69
C ASP A 455 -2.27 -26.00 -6.82
N ARG A 456 -2.17 -25.08 -7.79
CA ARG A 456 -1.17 -25.13 -8.87
C ARG A 456 0.23 -24.76 -8.40
N ILE A 457 0.35 -23.94 -7.34
CA ILE A 457 1.62 -23.76 -6.61
C ILE A 457 1.97 -25.07 -5.89
N ASP A 458 1.00 -25.71 -5.23
CA ASP A 458 1.14 -26.95 -4.47
C ASP A 458 1.32 -28.21 -5.34
N SER A 459 1.06 -28.14 -6.64
CA SER A 459 1.40 -29.19 -7.61
C SER A 459 2.70 -28.92 -8.39
N GLU A 460 3.37 -27.79 -8.14
CA GLU A 460 4.55 -27.31 -8.91
C GLU A 460 4.26 -27.00 -10.38
N GLU A 461 2.99 -26.88 -10.77
CA GLU A 461 2.62 -26.38 -12.10
C GLU A 461 3.03 -24.91 -12.29
N LEU A 462 2.99 -24.12 -11.21
CA LEU A 462 3.56 -22.77 -11.14
C LEU A 462 4.88 -22.84 -10.36
N ALA A 463 6.02 -22.69 -11.03
CA ALA A 463 7.35 -22.99 -10.48
C ALA A 463 8.20 -21.75 -10.14
N SER A 464 7.75 -20.55 -10.54
CA SER A 464 8.42 -19.25 -10.33
C SER A 464 7.46 -18.15 -9.85
N THR A 465 7.99 -17.08 -9.23
CA THR A 465 7.12 -15.98 -8.81
C THR A 465 6.46 -15.29 -10.01
N ALA A 466 7.16 -15.22 -11.14
CA ALA A 466 6.65 -14.67 -12.39
C ALA A 466 5.41 -15.43 -12.92
N GLU A 467 5.42 -16.76 -12.86
CA GLU A 467 4.27 -17.59 -13.27
C GLU A 467 3.08 -17.41 -12.32
N VAL A 468 3.32 -17.34 -11.01
CA VAL A 468 2.28 -17.06 -10.01
C VAL A 468 1.67 -15.67 -10.22
N CYS A 469 2.49 -14.64 -10.38
CA CYS A 469 2.05 -13.30 -10.71
C CYS A 469 1.28 -13.27 -12.04
N GLY A 470 1.71 -14.04 -13.04
CA GLY A 470 1.01 -14.19 -14.31
C GLY A 470 -0.38 -14.83 -14.16
N ALA A 471 -0.53 -15.85 -13.30
CA ALA A 471 -1.82 -16.45 -12.99
C ALA A 471 -2.77 -15.48 -12.27
N LEU A 472 -2.26 -14.74 -11.28
CA LEU A 472 -3.01 -13.70 -10.58
C LEU A 472 -3.43 -12.57 -11.52
N LYS A 473 -2.54 -12.13 -12.41
CA LYS A 473 -2.84 -11.09 -13.40
C LYS A 473 -3.97 -11.52 -14.35
N LYS A 474 -3.93 -12.76 -14.86
CA LYS A 474 -5.02 -13.32 -15.69
C LYS A 474 -6.35 -13.34 -14.93
N ALA A 475 -6.34 -13.71 -13.64
CA ALA A 475 -7.55 -13.67 -12.82
C ALA A 475 -8.06 -12.22 -12.60
N HIS A 476 -7.15 -11.26 -12.43
CA HIS A 476 -7.49 -9.84 -12.28
C HIS A 476 -8.11 -9.26 -13.56
N GLU A 477 -7.57 -9.59 -14.74
CA GLU A 477 -8.11 -9.17 -16.03
C GLU A 477 -9.54 -9.68 -16.28
N ARG A 478 -9.88 -10.84 -15.71
CA ARG A 478 -11.22 -11.45 -15.75
C ARG A 478 -12.17 -10.99 -14.64
N TYR A 479 -11.77 -10.01 -13.81
CA TYR A 479 -12.59 -9.50 -12.69
C TYR A 479 -14.03 -9.19 -13.10
N GLY A 480 -14.23 -8.53 -14.25
CA GLY A 480 -15.55 -8.14 -14.73
C GLY A 480 -16.49 -9.32 -15.02
N GLU A 481 -15.96 -10.44 -15.50
CA GLU A 481 -16.73 -11.66 -15.77
C GLU A 481 -17.20 -12.30 -14.46
N TYR A 482 -16.29 -12.41 -13.48
CA TYR A 482 -16.62 -12.91 -12.15
C TYR A 482 -17.63 -12.01 -11.44
N ALA A 483 -17.45 -10.69 -11.49
CA ALA A 483 -18.39 -9.76 -10.85
C ALA A 483 -19.80 -9.85 -11.47
N ALA A 484 -19.90 -9.98 -12.79
CA ALA A 484 -21.19 -10.20 -13.47
C ALA A 484 -21.84 -11.52 -13.08
N GLY A 485 -21.07 -12.62 -13.04
CA GLY A 485 -21.56 -13.93 -12.61
C GLY A 485 -22.11 -13.90 -11.18
N TRP A 486 -21.39 -13.23 -10.27
CA TRP A 486 -21.86 -13.02 -8.90
C TRP A 486 -23.17 -12.22 -8.86
N ALA A 487 -23.24 -11.10 -9.59
CA ALA A 487 -24.40 -10.22 -9.57
C ALA A 487 -25.66 -10.90 -10.11
N LEU A 488 -25.56 -11.64 -11.22
CA LEU A 488 -26.68 -12.37 -11.80
C LEU A 488 -27.17 -13.49 -10.87
N HIS A 489 -26.25 -14.25 -10.28
CA HIS A 489 -26.61 -15.27 -9.30
C HIS A 489 -27.29 -14.66 -8.07
N ARG A 490 -26.78 -13.53 -7.58
CA ARG A 490 -27.38 -12.85 -6.42
C ARG A 490 -28.78 -12.31 -6.74
N LEU A 491 -28.99 -11.79 -7.94
CA LEU A 491 -30.32 -11.36 -8.39
C LEU A 491 -31.28 -12.56 -8.50
N GLU A 492 -30.81 -13.70 -9.01
CA GLU A 492 -31.59 -14.95 -9.06
C GLU A 492 -32.05 -15.39 -7.66
N GLU A 493 -31.17 -15.36 -6.66
CA GLU A 493 -31.51 -15.68 -5.27
C GLU A 493 -32.57 -14.74 -4.69
N LEU A 494 -32.51 -13.45 -5.01
CA LEU A 494 -33.45 -12.44 -4.53
C LEU A 494 -34.83 -12.57 -5.19
N LEU A 495 -34.88 -12.95 -6.47
CA LEU A 495 -36.12 -13.12 -7.23
C LEU A 495 -36.77 -14.50 -7.03
N GLY A 496 -35.98 -15.52 -6.70
CA GLY A 496 -36.42 -16.91 -6.66
C GLY A 496 -36.61 -17.56 -8.04
N HIS A 497 -36.15 -16.91 -9.11
CA HIS A 497 -36.14 -17.43 -10.48
C HIS A 497 -34.99 -16.82 -11.29
N ARG A 498 -34.65 -17.45 -12.41
CA ARG A 498 -33.62 -16.94 -13.33
C ARG A 498 -33.98 -15.52 -13.80
N PRO A 499 -33.06 -14.54 -13.70
CA PRO A 499 -33.32 -13.16 -14.11
C PRO A 499 -33.60 -13.05 -15.61
N THR A 500 -34.64 -12.31 -15.97
CA THR A 500 -34.92 -11.88 -17.34
C THR A 500 -34.26 -10.53 -17.62
N ALA A 501 -34.26 -10.10 -18.89
CA ALA A 501 -33.76 -8.76 -19.26
C ALA A 501 -34.50 -7.64 -18.52
N VAL A 502 -35.82 -7.80 -18.29
CA VAL A 502 -36.64 -6.83 -17.56
C VAL A 502 -36.26 -6.78 -16.08
N ASP A 503 -35.99 -7.94 -15.46
CA ASP A 503 -35.55 -7.98 -14.06
C ASP A 503 -34.20 -7.30 -13.88
N ILE A 504 -33.28 -7.52 -14.82
CA ILE A 504 -31.95 -6.89 -14.83
C ILE A 504 -32.09 -5.37 -14.97
N GLU A 505 -32.92 -4.89 -15.90
CA GLU A 505 -33.17 -3.46 -16.09
C GLU A 505 -33.78 -2.82 -14.83
N ALA A 506 -34.76 -3.49 -14.21
CA ALA A 506 -35.37 -3.03 -12.96
C ALA A 506 -34.35 -2.98 -11.80
N ALA A 507 -33.45 -3.96 -11.70
CA ALA A 507 -32.39 -3.97 -10.70
C ALA A 507 -31.36 -2.85 -10.92
N ILE A 508 -31.04 -2.53 -12.18
CA ILE A 508 -30.18 -1.39 -12.54
C ILE A 508 -30.84 -0.06 -12.17
N GLU A 509 -32.13 0.10 -12.47
CA GLU A 509 -32.89 1.31 -12.10
C GLU A 509 -32.95 1.49 -10.58
N ALA A 510 -33.29 0.43 -9.84
CA ALA A 510 -33.31 0.43 -8.38
C ALA A 510 -31.93 0.77 -7.80
N GLY A 511 -30.86 0.17 -8.33
CA GLY A 511 -29.50 0.46 -7.89
C GLY A 511 -29.07 1.90 -8.17
N THR A 512 -29.49 2.47 -9.30
CA THR A 512 -29.24 3.88 -9.64
C THR A 512 -29.97 4.82 -8.66
N ALA A 513 -31.24 4.55 -8.36
CA ALA A 513 -32.00 5.31 -7.37
C ALA A 513 -31.38 5.20 -5.97
N ALA A 514 -30.93 3.99 -5.59
CA ALA A 514 -30.27 3.74 -4.31
C ALA A 514 -28.93 4.50 -4.19
N ALA A 515 -28.14 4.51 -5.26
CA ALA A 515 -26.90 5.29 -5.34
C ALA A 515 -27.15 6.78 -5.17
N ALA A 516 -28.16 7.33 -5.89
CA ALA A 516 -28.54 8.74 -5.78
C ALA A 516 -28.98 9.11 -4.36
N LYS A 517 -29.72 8.22 -3.69
CA LYS A 517 -30.16 8.43 -2.30
C LYS A 517 -28.99 8.44 -1.32
N LEU A 518 -28.05 7.49 -1.42
CA LEU A 518 -26.85 7.47 -0.59
C LEU A 518 -25.96 8.70 -0.85
N ALA A 519 -25.83 9.13 -2.10
CA ALA A 519 -25.09 10.33 -2.47
C ALA A 519 -25.73 11.61 -1.89
N ALA A 520 -27.06 11.73 -1.95
CA ALA A 520 -27.77 12.84 -1.32
C ALA A 520 -27.53 12.86 0.20
N MET A 521 -27.60 11.71 0.87
CA MET A 521 -27.30 11.62 2.31
C MET A 521 -25.85 12.02 2.64
N ALA A 522 -24.88 11.66 1.80
CA ALA A 522 -23.49 12.08 1.97
C ALA A 522 -23.28 13.58 1.71
N ALA A 523 -24.03 14.17 0.76
CA ALA A 523 -24.03 15.60 0.54
C ALA A 523 -24.66 16.36 1.73
N ASP A 524 -25.71 15.79 2.33
CA ASP A 524 -26.35 16.30 3.54
C ASP A 524 -25.41 16.28 4.74
N ASP A 525 -24.67 15.18 4.93
CA ASP A 525 -23.63 15.03 5.97
C ASP A 525 -22.57 16.15 5.87
N MET A 526 -22.08 16.45 4.65
CA MET A 526 -21.11 17.52 4.41
C MET A 526 -21.62 18.91 4.81
N ARG A 527 -22.93 19.17 4.72
CA ARG A 527 -23.49 20.50 5.05
C ARG A 527 -23.28 20.86 6.53
N SER A 528 -23.22 19.87 7.42
CA SER A 528 -22.95 20.12 8.85
C SER A 528 -21.58 20.79 9.09
N GLU A 529 -20.57 20.50 8.25
CA GLU A 529 -19.26 21.16 8.32
C GLU A 529 -19.25 22.58 7.74
N GLN A 530 -20.33 23.00 7.08
CA GLN A 530 -20.49 24.30 6.43
C GLN A 530 -21.42 25.24 7.21
N GLU A 531 -21.93 24.81 8.37
CA GLU A 531 -22.78 25.63 9.23
C GLU A 531 -22.02 26.82 9.84
N ALA A 532 -22.72 27.92 10.10
CA ALA A 532 -22.12 29.12 10.71
C ALA A 532 -21.52 28.85 12.11
N SER A 533 -21.98 27.79 12.78
CA SER A 533 -21.41 27.28 14.04
C SER A 533 -19.96 26.80 13.88
N MET A 534 -19.54 26.43 12.67
CA MET A 534 -18.17 26.01 12.34
C MET A 534 -17.26 27.17 11.90
N ALA A 535 -17.81 28.37 11.69
CA ALA A 535 -17.06 29.58 11.36
C ALA A 535 -16.41 30.22 12.61
N ILE A 536 -15.83 29.41 13.49
CA ILE A 536 -15.13 29.84 14.70
C ILE A 536 -13.72 30.29 14.30
N GLY A 537 -13.37 31.54 14.64
CA GLY A 537 -12.03 32.11 14.40
C GLY A 537 -11.76 32.64 12.99
N TYR A 538 -12.75 32.60 12.09
CA TYR A 538 -12.68 33.22 10.76
C TYR A 538 -12.98 34.72 10.83
N GLY A 539 -12.47 35.50 9.89
CA GLY A 539 -12.66 36.95 9.79
C GLY A 539 -12.35 37.69 11.10
N ILE A 540 -11.21 37.39 11.71
CA ILE A 540 -10.83 37.92 13.03
C ILE A 540 -10.85 39.46 13.11
N ASP A 541 -10.59 40.14 11.99
CA ASP A 541 -10.63 41.59 11.86
C ASP A 541 -11.88 42.09 11.11
N ALA A 542 -12.82 41.20 10.78
CA ALA A 542 -14.07 41.59 10.13
C ALA A 542 -14.95 42.36 11.12
N PRO A 543 -15.50 43.52 10.72
CA PRO A 543 -16.34 44.33 11.60
C PRO A 543 -17.72 43.72 11.85
N ASP A 544 -18.10 42.69 11.07
CA ASP A 544 -19.42 42.07 11.07
C ASP A 544 -19.37 40.57 10.71
N ASP A 545 -20.53 39.94 10.82
CA ASP A 545 -20.73 38.53 10.51
C ASP A 545 -20.58 38.21 9.02
N GLU A 546 -20.84 39.20 8.15
CA GLU A 546 -20.72 39.03 6.70
C GLU A 546 -19.26 38.81 6.30
N GLY A 547 -18.34 39.63 6.82
CA GLY A 547 -16.90 39.45 6.63
C GLY A 547 -16.37 38.15 7.25
N ARG A 548 -16.85 37.78 8.45
CA ARG A 548 -16.55 36.47 9.07
C ARG A 548 -16.93 35.31 8.16
N MET A 549 -18.16 35.33 7.64
CA MET A 549 -18.67 34.25 6.80
C MET A 549 -18.06 34.27 5.38
N ALA A 550 -17.69 35.43 4.85
CA ALA A 550 -16.97 35.55 3.59
C ALA A 550 -15.57 34.92 3.66
N ASP A 551 -14.84 35.14 4.76
CA ASP A 551 -13.56 34.48 5.01
C ASP A 551 -13.74 32.96 5.18
N PHE A 552 -14.71 32.54 6.00
CA PHE A 552 -15.06 31.13 6.17
C PHE A 552 -15.34 30.42 4.83
N ARG A 553 -16.21 31.00 3.99
CA ARG A 553 -16.55 30.46 2.68
C ARG A 553 -15.35 30.41 1.75
N THR A 554 -14.53 31.46 1.74
CA THR A 554 -13.32 31.55 0.91
C THR A 554 -12.31 30.46 1.26
N VAL A 555 -11.98 30.30 2.54
CA VAL A 555 -11.05 29.26 3.01
C VAL A 555 -11.59 27.86 2.75
N ARG A 556 -12.90 27.67 2.89
CA ARG A 556 -13.57 26.37 2.63
C ARG A 556 -13.85 26.11 1.14
N GLY A 557 -13.60 27.08 0.26
CA GLY A 557 -13.92 26.99 -1.17
C GLY A 557 -15.42 26.87 -1.46
N ILE A 558 -16.28 27.35 -0.56
CA ILE A 558 -17.74 27.38 -0.71
C ILE A 558 -18.06 28.60 -1.57
N ARG A 559 -18.63 28.36 -2.76
CA ARG A 559 -19.05 29.43 -3.68
C ARG A 559 -20.48 29.85 -3.42
#